data_AF-A0A1J4K9C3-F1
#
_entry.id   AF-A0A1J4K9C3-F1
#
_cell.length_a   1.000
_cell.length_b   1.000
_cell.length_c   1.000
_cell.angle_alpha   90.00
_cell.angle_beta   90.00
_cell.angle_gamma   90.00
#
_symmetry.space_group_name_H-M   'P 1'
#
loop_
_entity.id
_entity.type
_entity.pdbx_description
1 polymer ?
#
loop_
_entity_poly.entity_id
_entity_poly.type
_entity_poly.pdbx_seq_one_letter_code
_entity_poly.pdbx_strand_id
1 'polypeptide(L)'
;MASDKKICQNTHFIISFSKMMPPLVFRTLNYDFVENKELEIPQEAEKKRIPRCEIYGKGSEARLIKEQLNGFEARTSEAYKIIVRLFGGSVRITELLGVLNSIRFLLTSRGQVLPPISRNERRSFSLLIKYVQTHLEQLKPLLECTTLCDTHFNDIHAYADIN
;
A
#
# COMPACT_ATOMS: atom_id res chain seq x y z
N MET A 1 -18.27 -16.79 -43.08
CA MET A 1 -18.05 -15.99 -41.87
C MET A 1 -17.05 -16.74 -41.01
N ALA A 2 -15.76 -16.41 -41.14
CA ALA A 2 -14.68 -17.08 -40.43
C ALA A 2 -14.36 -16.28 -39.16
N SER A 3 -14.43 -16.93 -38.00
CA SER A 3 -14.08 -16.35 -36.71
C SER A 3 -12.57 -16.44 -36.49
N ASP A 4 -11.90 -15.30 -36.59
CA ASP A 4 -10.49 -15.15 -36.22
C ASP A 4 -10.32 -15.22 -34.70
N LYS A 5 -9.93 -16.41 -34.20
CA LYS A 5 -9.48 -16.60 -32.82
C LYS A 5 -8.05 -16.06 -32.71
N LYS A 6 -7.90 -14.90 -32.05
CA LYS A 6 -6.59 -14.33 -31.66
C LYS A 6 -5.90 -15.24 -30.65
N ILE A 7 -4.76 -15.79 -31.05
CA ILE A 7 -3.83 -16.53 -30.19
C ILE A 7 -3.07 -15.50 -29.34
N CYS A 8 -3.38 -15.42 -28.05
CA CYS A 8 -2.56 -14.67 -27.08
C CYS A 8 -1.41 -15.58 -26.66
N GLN A 9 -0.20 -15.29 -27.14
CA GLN A 9 1.02 -16.01 -26.75
C GLN A 9 1.38 -15.68 -25.29
N ASN A 10 1.45 -16.73 -24.47
CA ASN A 10 1.90 -16.70 -23.08
C ASN A 10 3.42 -16.48 -23.02
N THR A 11 3.84 -15.33 -22.48
CA THR A 11 5.22 -15.14 -22.04
C THR A 11 5.29 -15.29 -20.52
N HIS A 12 5.88 -16.39 -20.07
CA HIS A 12 6.26 -16.57 -18.67
C HIS A 12 7.39 -15.60 -18.32
N PHE A 13 7.12 -14.68 -17.39
CA PHE A 13 8.14 -13.81 -16.81
C PHE A 13 8.42 -14.29 -15.37
N ILE A 14 9.44 -15.15 -15.22
CA ILE A 14 9.97 -15.55 -13.92
C ILE A 14 11.04 -14.52 -13.55
N ILE A 15 10.74 -13.64 -12.59
CA ILE A 15 11.73 -12.69 -12.06
C ILE A 15 12.47 -13.38 -10.91
N SER A 16 13.62 -13.97 -11.24
CA SER A 16 14.56 -14.53 -10.27
C SER A 16 15.34 -13.40 -9.60
N PHE A 17 14.91 -12.93 -8.42
CA PHE A 17 15.71 -12.04 -7.56
C PHE A 17 16.75 -12.85 -6.77
N SER A 18 17.73 -13.40 -7.49
CA SER A 18 18.95 -13.95 -6.89
C SER A 18 20.13 -13.13 -7.38
N LYS A 19 20.53 -12.12 -6.61
CA LYS A 19 21.94 -11.78 -6.31
C LYS A 19 22.08 -10.45 -5.58
N MET A 20 22.93 -10.50 -4.56
CA MET A 20 23.73 -9.39 -4.02
C MET A 20 22.99 -8.31 -3.22
N MET A 21 22.73 -8.60 -1.95
CA MET A 21 22.89 -7.57 -0.93
C MET A 21 24.27 -7.72 -0.28
N PRO A 22 25.06 -6.63 -0.16
CA PRO A 22 26.32 -6.66 0.57
C PRO A 22 26.07 -6.85 2.08
N PRO A 23 27.00 -7.50 2.80
CA PRO A 23 26.88 -7.68 4.24
C PRO A 23 26.86 -6.33 4.95
N LEU A 24 25.85 -6.12 5.80
CA LEU A 24 25.76 -4.98 6.68
C LEU A 24 26.92 -5.03 7.69
N VAL A 25 27.90 -4.17 7.51
CA VAL A 25 28.95 -3.92 8.50
C VAL A 25 28.30 -3.19 9.67
N PHE A 26 27.95 -3.93 10.73
CA PHE A 26 27.56 -3.35 12.00
C PHE A 26 28.79 -2.65 12.60
N ARG A 27 28.81 -1.32 12.47
CA ARG A 27 29.79 -0.47 13.14
C ARG A 27 29.42 -0.42 14.61
N THR A 28 30.12 -1.20 15.44
CA THR A 28 30.07 -1.06 16.90
C THR A 28 30.59 0.33 17.25
N LEU A 29 29.68 1.22 17.67
CA LEU A 29 30.07 2.45 18.32
C LEU A 29 30.59 2.07 19.70
N ASN A 30 31.91 2.19 19.90
CA ASN A 30 32.51 2.17 21.22
C ASN A 30 31.92 3.34 21.99
N TYR A 31 31.03 3.02 22.93
CA TYR A 31 30.45 3.96 23.85
C TYR A 31 31.41 4.03 25.04
N ASP A 32 32.34 4.99 25.00
CA ASP A 32 33.23 5.24 26.11
C ASP A 32 32.39 5.63 27.32
N PHE A 33 32.48 4.80 28.36
CA PHE A 33 31.83 4.98 29.64
C PHE A 33 32.47 6.20 30.34
N VAL A 34 31.84 7.37 30.16
CA VAL A 34 32.24 8.59 30.87
C VAL A 34 31.76 8.49 32.31
N GLU A 35 32.74 8.45 33.22
CA GLU A 35 32.55 8.42 34.66
C GLU A 35 31.79 9.68 35.11
N ASN A 36 30.65 9.47 35.76
CA ASN A 36 29.73 10.52 36.19
C ASN A 36 30.41 11.44 37.22
N LYS A 37 30.83 12.62 36.79
CA LYS A 37 31.12 13.73 37.69
C LYS A 37 29.79 14.35 38.09
N GLU A 38 29.45 14.25 39.37
CA GLU A 38 28.24 14.85 39.95
C GLU A 38 28.24 16.36 39.71
N LEU A 39 27.49 16.77 38.68
CA LEU A 39 27.13 18.16 38.42
C LEU A 39 25.87 18.43 39.22
N GLU A 40 26.01 19.22 40.29
CA GLU A 40 24.87 19.78 41.02
C GLU A 40 24.07 20.66 40.06
N ILE A 41 22.88 20.18 39.66
CA ILE A 41 21.94 20.91 38.81
C ILE A 41 21.09 21.83 39.70
N PRO A 42 21.04 23.15 39.44
CA PRO A 42 20.16 24.08 40.16
C PRO A 42 18.68 23.66 40.05
N GLN A 43 18.01 23.53 41.19
CA GLN A 43 16.60 23.11 41.31
C GLN A 43 15.59 24.20 40.92
N GLU A 44 15.66 24.74 39.72
CA GLU A 44 14.66 25.73 39.29
C GLU A 44 14.37 25.65 37.78
N ALA A 45 13.55 24.67 37.39
CA ALA A 45 12.51 24.78 36.36
C ALA A 45 11.96 23.39 36.02
N GLU A 46 11.13 22.82 36.91
CA GLU A 46 10.21 21.74 36.51
C GLU A 46 9.16 22.31 35.54
N LYS A 47 9.52 22.43 34.26
CA LYS A 47 8.54 22.50 33.18
C LYS A 47 7.78 21.17 33.17
N LYS A 48 6.62 21.16 33.83
CA LYS A 48 5.58 20.11 33.70
C LYS A 48 5.48 19.70 32.23
N ARG A 49 6.02 18.53 31.87
CA ARG A 49 5.80 17.90 30.57
C ARG A 49 4.34 17.48 30.54
N ILE A 50 3.46 18.39 30.10
CA ILE A 50 2.08 18.04 29.78
C ILE A 50 2.17 16.93 28.73
N PRO A 51 1.64 15.72 28.98
CA PRO A 51 1.56 14.71 27.94
C PRO A 51 0.72 15.33 26.83
N ARG A 52 1.31 15.48 25.64
CA ARG A 52 0.55 15.96 24.48
C ARG A 52 -0.46 14.86 24.10
N CYS A 53 -1.60 14.83 24.78
CA CYS A 53 -2.85 14.38 24.22
C CYS A 53 -3.26 15.40 23.13
N GLU A 54 -2.44 15.56 22.10
CA GLU A 54 -2.87 16.22 20.88
C GLU A 54 -4.00 15.35 20.32
N ILE A 55 -5.20 15.92 20.27
CA ILE A 55 -6.37 15.27 19.70
C ILE A 55 -6.00 14.79 18.29
N TYR A 56 -6.11 13.47 18.07
CA TYR A 56 -5.82 12.85 16.79
C TYR A 56 -6.60 13.57 15.70
N GLY A 57 -5.91 13.94 14.60
CA GLY A 57 -6.53 14.65 13.49
C GLY A 57 -6.40 16.17 13.49
N LYS A 58 -5.64 16.77 14.43
CA LYS A 58 -5.33 18.23 14.42
C LYS A 58 -4.09 18.64 13.62
N GLY A 59 -3.27 17.68 13.20
CA GLY A 59 -2.11 17.95 12.36
C GLY A 59 -2.50 18.46 10.96
N SER A 60 -1.61 19.23 10.33
CA SER A 60 -1.79 19.73 8.96
C SER A 60 -2.07 18.59 7.96
N GLU A 61 -1.42 17.43 8.12
CA GLU A 61 -1.64 16.24 7.30
C GLU A 61 -3.08 15.72 7.41
N ALA A 62 -3.64 15.69 8.62
CA ALA A 62 -5.02 15.23 8.83
C ALA A 62 -6.04 16.19 8.24
N ARG A 63 -5.78 17.51 8.31
CA ARG A 63 -6.64 18.52 7.68
C ARG A 63 -6.66 18.36 6.16
N LEU A 64 -5.49 18.17 5.55
CA LEU A 64 -5.37 17.92 4.11
C LEU A 64 -6.09 16.64 3.69
N ILE A 65 -5.97 15.56 4.45
CA ILE A 65 -6.69 14.31 4.15
C ILE A 65 -8.21 14.51 4.23
N LYS A 66 -8.69 15.25 5.23
CA LYS A 66 -10.13 15.56 5.38
C LYS A 66 -10.65 16.38 4.20
N GLU A 67 -9.90 17.40 3.81
CA GLU A 67 -10.19 18.23 2.62
C GLU A 67 -10.20 17.38 1.35
N GLN A 68 -9.21 16.50 1.16
CA GLN A 68 -9.12 15.61 0.01
C GLN A 68 -10.24 14.56 -0.04
N LEU A 69 -10.72 14.06 1.10
CA LEU A 69 -11.85 13.15 1.15
C LEU A 69 -13.15 13.86 0.74
N ASN A 70 -13.34 15.11 1.14
CA ASN A 70 -14.51 15.93 0.78
C ASN A 70 -15.85 15.21 1.02
N GLY A 71 -16.04 14.67 2.24
CA GLY A 71 -17.26 13.93 2.61
C GLY A 71 -17.34 12.50 2.05
N PHE A 72 -16.32 12.02 1.33
CA PHE A 72 -16.27 10.64 0.87
C PHE A 72 -16.17 9.65 2.04
N GLU A 73 -17.14 8.74 2.11
CA GLU A 73 -17.21 7.69 3.11
C GLU A 73 -16.68 6.37 2.52
N ALA A 74 -15.43 6.01 2.85
CA ALA A 74 -14.77 4.86 2.27
C ALA A 74 -15.54 3.55 2.52
N ARG A 75 -16.07 3.34 3.73
CA ARG A 75 -16.72 2.08 4.14
C ARG A 75 -18.04 1.79 3.41
N THR A 76 -18.71 2.82 2.90
CA THR A 76 -20.00 2.66 2.19
C THR A 76 -19.83 2.64 0.67
N SER A 77 -18.65 3.00 0.18
CA SER A 77 -18.32 3.05 -1.25
C SER A 77 -18.41 1.68 -1.94
N GLU A 78 -18.68 1.69 -3.25
CA GLU A 78 -18.70 0.46 -4.07
C GLU A 78 -17.31 -0.17 -4.15
N ALA A 79 -16.27 0.65 -4.32
CA ALA A 79 -14.88 0.19 -4.35
C ALA A 79 -14.51 -0.59 -3.10
N TYR A 80 -14.90 -0.12 -1.91
CA TYR A 80 -14.65 -0.83 -0.66
C TYR A 80 -15.39 -2.16 -0.59
N LYS A 81 -16.67 -2.19 -1.00
CA LYS A 81 -17.47 -3.43 -1.04
C LYS A 81 -16.81 -4.48 -1.95
N ILE A 82 -16.30 -4.06 -3.11
CA ILE A 82 -15.59 -4.95 -4.04
C ILE A 82 -14.29 -5.46 -3.42
N ILE A 83 -13.49 -4.56 -2.82
CA ILE A 83 -12.22 -4.93 -2.17
C ILE A 83 -12.47 -5.93 -1.03
N VAL A 84 -13.45 -5.68 -0.17
CA VAL A 84 -13.78 -6.58 0.93
C VAL A 84 -14.30 -7.92 0.42
N ARG A 85 -15.07 -7.93 -0.67
CA ARG A 85 -15.57 -9.16 -1.30
C ARG A 85 -14.43 -10.01 -1.89
N LEU A 86 -13.44 -9.38 -2.51
CA LEU A 86 -12.34 -10.08 -3.19
C LEU A 86 -11.21 -10.51 -2.26
N PHE A 87 -10.91 -9.68 -1.27
CA PHE A 87 -9.69 -9.78 -0.48
C PHE A 87 -9.94 -9.88 1.04
N GLY A 88 -11.20 -9.81 1.47
CA GLY A 88 -11.60 -9.88 2.87
C GLY A 88 -11.62 -8.53 3.60
N GLY A 89 -12.10 -8.55 4.85
CA GLY A 89 -12.27 -7.34 5.66
C GLY A 89 -10.97 -6.74 6.24
N SER A 90 -9.87 -7.49 6.20
CA SER A 90 -8.61 -7.16 6.88
C SER A 90 -7.46 -6.79 5.95
N VAL A 91 -7.76 -6.37 4.72
CA VAL A 91 -6.76 -5.97 3.72
C VAL A 91 -5.92 -4.81 4.25
N ARG A 92 -4.60 -5.02 4.26
CA ARG A 92 -3.65 -3.99 4.65
C ARG A 92 -3.44 -3.02 3.49
N ILE A 93 -3.18 -1.76 3.82
CA ILE A 93 -2.90 -0.73 2.81
C ILE A 93 -1.74 -1.11 1.89
N THR A 94 -0.71 -1.79 2.42
CA THR A 94 0.45 -2.25 1.67
C THR A 94 0.11 -3.33 0.63
N GLU A 95 -0.81 -4.24 0.98
CA GLU A 95 -1.28 -5.30 0.10
C GLU A 95 -2.08 -4.70 -1.06
N LEU A 96 -3.03 -3.83 -0.74
CA LEU A 96 -3.82 -3.13 -1.74
C LEU A 96 -2.95 -2.27 -2.66
N LEU A 97 -1.93 -1.60 -2.12
CA LEU A 97 -0.96 -0.87 -2.93
C LEU A 97 -0.14 -1.79 -3.84
N GLY A 98 0.24 -2.98 -3.37
CA GLY A 98 0.90 -3.99 -4.19
C GLY A 98 0.04 -4.37 -5.39
N VAL A 99 -1.22 -4.72 -5.15
CA VAL A 99 -2.19 -5.04 -6.20
C VAL A 99 -2.36 -3.90 -7.20
N LEU A 100 -2.58 -2.68 -6.71
CA LEU A 100 -2.78 -1.51 -7.59
C LEU A 100 -1.53 -1.19 -8.42
N ASN A 101 -0.33 -1.33 -7.87
CA ASN A 101 0.90 -1.12 -8.63
C ASN A 101 1.09 -2.20 -9.72
N SER A 102 0.77 -3.46 -9.43
CA SER A 102 0.78 -4.54 -10.42
C SER A 102 -0.22 -4.28 -11.55
N ILE A 103 -1.44 -3.86 -11.22
CA ILE A 103 -2.45 -3.47 -12.20
C ILE A 103 -1.98 -2.28 -13.04
N ARG A 104 -1.41 -1.24 -12.41
CA ARG A 104 -0.87 -0.08 -13.13
C ARG A 104 0.23 -0.48 -14.10
N PHE A 105 1.12 -1.38 -13.71
CA PHE A 105 2.16 -1.90 -14.59
C PHE A 105 1.57 -2.63 -15.80
N LEU A 106 0.56 -3.49 -15.59
CA LEU A 106 -0.15 -4.20 -16.65
C LEU A 106 -0.90 -3.24 -17.61
N LEU A 107 -1.56 -2.22 -17.07
CA LEU A 107 -2.24 -1.20 -17.89
C LEU A 107 -1.23 -0.42 -18.75
N THR A 108 -0.10 -0.04 -18.14
CA THR A 108 0.97 0.68 -18.84
C THR A 108 1.52 -0.14 -20.01
N SER A 109 1.72 -1.44 -19.85
CA SER A 109 2.18 -2.31 -20.94
C SER A 109 1.17 -2.50 -22.07
N ARG A 110 -0.12 -2.22 -21.80
CA ARG A 110 -1.21 -2.21 -22.79
C ARG A 110 -1.47 -0.82 -23.39
N GLY A 111 -0.64 0.17 -23.08
CA GLY A 111 -0.79 1.55 -23.55
C GLY A 111 -1.92 2.33 -22.85
N GLN A 112 -2.48 1.80 -21.77
CA GLN A 112 -3.48 2.49 -20.95
C GLN A 112 -2.80 3.19 -19.77
N VAL A 113 -3.20 4.44 -19.49
CA VAL A 113 -2.58 5.24 -18.44
C VAL A 113 -3.55 5.42 -17.28
N LEU A 114 -3.13 4.98 -16.09
CA LEU A 114 -3.80 5.27 -14.84
C LEU A 114 -3.02 6.37 -14.08
N PRO A 115 -3.69 7.40 -13.53
CA PRO A 115 -3.01 8.47 -12.80
C PRO A 115 -2.12 7.94 -11.67
N PRO A 116 -0.97 8.60 -11.39
CA PRO A 116 -0.09 8.17 -10.32
C PRO A 116 -0.73 8.30 -8.94
N ILE A 117 -0.58 7.26 -8.12
CA ILE A 117 -1.02 7.28 -6.72
C ILE A 117 -0.13 8.27 -5.95
N SER A 118 -0.76 9.31 -5.42
CA SER A 118 -0.13 10.35 -4.62
C SER A 118 0.44 9.80 -3.32
N ARG A 119 1.31 10.60 -2.67
CA ARG A 119 1.88 10.24 -1.36
C ARG A 119 0.80 10.08 -0.28
N ASN A 120 -0.24 10.92 -0.31
CA ASN A 120 -1.31 10.87 0.69
C ASN A 120 -2.20 9.65 0.51
N GLU A 121 -2.53 9.30 -0.74
CA GLU A 121 -3.28 8.06 -1.05
C GLU A 121 -2.49 6.82 -0.63
N ARG A 122 -1.15 6.83 -0.76
CA ARG A 122 -0.30 5.73 -0.26
C ARG A 122 -0.30 5.56 1.26
N ARG A 123 -0.71 6.58 2.02
CA ARG A 123 -0.66 6.62 3.49
C ARG A 123 -2.03 6.52 4.15
N SER A 124 -3.08 6.90 3.43
CA SER A 124 -4.45 6.93 3.93
C SER A 124 -5.29 5.91 3.17
N PHE A 125 -5.74 4.88 3.89
CA PHE A 125 -6.59 3.84 3.32
C PHE A 125 -7.87 4.43 2.70
N SER A 126 -8.51 5.40 3.36
CA SER A 126 -9.72 6.03 2.84
C SER A 126 -9.48 6.79 1.53
N LEU A 127 -8.33 7.46 1.40
CA LEU A 127 -7.96 8.11 0.13
C LEU A 127 -7.61 7.10 -0.95
N LEU A 128 -6.98 5.98 -0.58
CA LEU A 128 -6.71 4.90 -1.52
C LEU A 128 -8.00 4.28 -2.06
N ILE A 129 -8.99 4.04 -1.20
CA ILE A 129 -10.32 3.57 -1.61
C ILE A 129 -11.00 4.62 -2.51
N LYS A 130 -10.89 5.91 -2.17
CA LYS A 130 -11.40 6.99 -3.03
C LYS A 130 -10.75 6.96 -4.41
N TYR A 131 -9.44 6.77 -4.48
CA TYR A 131 -8.71 6.62 -5.74
C TYR A 131 -9.24 5.44 -6.56
N VAL A 132 -9.49 4.29 -5.93
CA VAL A 132 -10.08 3.12 -6.61
C VAL A 132 -11.50 3.43 -7.11
N GLN A 133 -12.33 4.10 -6.30
CA GLN A 133 -13.68 4.49 -6.68
C GLN A 133 -13.69 5.42 -7.90
N THR A 134 -12.77 6.38 -7.97
CA THR A 134 -12.67 7.32 -9.11
C THR A 134 -12.32 6.60 -10.42
N HIS A 135 -11.59 5.49 -10.36
CA HIS A 135 -11.13 4.75 -11.53
C HIS A 135 -11.74 3.33 -11.61
N LEU A 136 -12.93 3.16 -11.02
CA LEU A 136 -13.50 1.84 -10.79
C LEU A 136 -13.76 1.09 -12.09
N GLU A 137 -14.20 1.78 -13.14
CA GLU A 137 -14.48 1.17 -14.45
C GLU A 137 -13.26 0.45 -15.05
N GLN A 138 -12.07 1.04 -14.89
CA GLN A 138 -10.82 0.47 -15.39
C GLN A 138 -10.25 -0.59 -14.46
N LEU A 139 -10.40 -0.40 -13.15
CA LEU A 139 -9.79 -1.27 -12.14
C LEU A 139 -10.61 -2.52 -11.86
N LYS A 140 -11.94 -2.44 -11.90
CA LYS A 140 -12.85 -3.54 -11.53
C LYS A 140 -12.56 -4.87 -12.24
N PRO A 141 -12.46 -4.94 -13.58
CA PRO A 141 -12.21 -6.23 -14.25
C PRO A 141 -10.83 -6.81 -13.91
N LEU A 142 -9.85 -5.95 -13.59
CA LEU A 142 -8.50 -6.39 -13.23
C LEU A 142 -8.43 -6.83 -11.77
N LEU A 143 -9.14 -6.13 -10.88
CA LEU A 143 -9.25 -6.52 -9.47
C LEU A 143 -9.90 -7.90 -9.32
N GLU A 144 -10.94 -8.19 -10.09
CA GLU A 144 -11.63 -9.48 -10.07
C GLU A 144 -10.75 -10.64 -10.55
N CYS A 145 -9.72 -10.36 -11.34
CA CYS A 145 -8.72 -11.35 -11.79
C CYS A 145 -7.48 -11.43 -10.88
N THR A 146 -7.40 -10.62 -9.83
CA THR A 146 -6.25 -10.62 -8.91
C THR A 146 -6.57 -11.38 -7.64
N THR A 147 -5.63 -12.21 -7.20
CA THR A 147 -5.65 -12.88 -5.91
C THR A 147 -4.54 -12.30 -5.02
N LEU A 148 -4.80 -12.10 -3.74
CA LEU A 148 -3.72 -11.86 -2.78
C LEU A 148 -2.98 -13.18 -2.57
N CYS A 149 -1.64 -13.15 -2.63
CA CYS A 149 -0.85 -14.33 -2.37
C CYS A 149 -0.99 -14.71 -0.90
N ASP A 150 -1.74 -15.76 -0.61
CA ASP A 150 -1.73 -16.38 0.70
C ASP A 150 -0.37 -17.03 0.96
N THR A 151 0.05 -17.03 2.21
CA THR A 151 1.30 -17.65 2.67
C THR A 151 1.36 -19.15 2.42
N HIS A 152 0.24 -19.75 2.01
CA HIS A 152 0.16 -21.09 1.45
C HIS A 152 0.20 -21.03 -0.08
N PHE A 153 1.40 -21.08 -0.66
CA PHE A 153 1.60 -21.43 -2.08
C PHE A 153 1.31 -22.92 -2.34
N ASN A 154 0.16 -23.43 -1.87
CA ASN A 154 -0.31 -24.76 -2.25
C ASN A 154 -1.20 -24.58 -3.47
N ASP A 155 -0.63 -24.93 -4.63
CA ASP A 155 -1.30 -25.19 -5.89
C ASP A 155 -2.24 -24.10 -6.41
N ILE A 156 -1.64 -23.13 -7.11
CA ILE A 156 -2.34 -22.41 -8.17
C ILE A 156 -2.72 -23.46 -9.23
N HIS A 157 -3.88 -24.09 -9.09
CA HIS A 157 -4.55 -24.72 -10.21
C HIS A 157 -4.88 -23.59 -11.19
N ALA A 158 -4.07 -23.55 -12.25
CA ALA A 158 -4.34 -22.74 -13.42
C ALA A 158 -5.76 -23.04 -13.91
N TYR A 159 -6.68 -22.08 -13.73
CA TYR A 159 -7.89 -22.03 -14.53
C TYR A 159 -7.50 -21.57 -15.94
N ALA A 160 -6.85 -22.48 -16.67
CA ALA A 160 -7.07 -22.59 -18.09
C ALA A 160 -8.43 -23.27 -18.24
N ASP A 161 -9.36 -22.59 -18.92
CA ASP A 161 -10.65 -23.09 -19.45
C ASP A 161 -11.84 -22.29 -18.94
N ILE A 162 -12.16 -21.22 -19.67
CA ILE A 162 -13.53 -20.75 -19.83
C ILE A 162 -13.75 -20.52 -21.33
N ASN A 163 -14.78 -21.21 -21.84
CA ASN A 163 -15.20 -21.33 -23.24
C ASN A 163 -15.48 -20.01 -23.97
#